data_AF-A0A3L6JGR1-F1
#
_entry.id   AF-A0A3L6JGR1-F1
#
_cell.length_a   1.000
_cell.length_b   1.000
_cell.length_c   1.000
_cell.angle_alpha   90.00
_cell.angle_beta   90.00
_cell.angle_gamma   90.00
#
_symmetry.space_group_name_H-M   'P 1'
#
loop_
_entity.id
_entity.type
_entity.pdbx_description
1 polymer ?
#
loop_
_entity_poly.entity_id
_entity_poly.type
_entity_poly.pdbx_seq_one_letter_code
_entity_poly.pdbx_strand_id
1 'polypeptide(L)'
;MQLFGIPNDILGIILALTTSLLWNIAPIVQKEALAEMEEIDAKNPLKHTRKLFSKPRWVLGFGLALIGGLTYMLATNLAGIVVIQPLMNVGLIALVFFSIRRLGERLDMPAAIGIVLMILTPVFIAFGGVTEPTMFTEFTGILLYSGTMLVGIGLMAGGTSRIAILWAPITSFFQALAAQFTQWFTLELFGTADIVQGFINAFLPLVLLGIFTAIAAIYTVSIGLQRNPASRFNAITGTVSMFAVVLGGIMIFGQIITNALFYGIGLGSGIIGVILLSKYQEQGKTSPEIEKK
;
A
#
# COMPACT_ATOMS: atom_id res chain seq x y z
N MET A 1 -2.67 15.30 -27.79
CA MET A 1 -3.67 14.45 -28.50
C MET A 1 -4.95 14.46 -27.67
N GLN A 2 -6.13 14.41 -28.30
CA GLN A 2 -7.41 14.31 -27.60
C GLN A 2 -7.97 12.90 -27.84
N LEU A 3 -8.30 12.17 -26.78
CA LEU A 3 -9.02 10.90 -26.87
C LEU A 3 -10.49 11.21 -26.60
N PHE A 4 -11.37 10.86 -27.54
CA PHE A 4 -12.83 11.10 -27.44
C PHE A 4 -13.25 12.57 -27.22
N GLY A 5 -12.42 13.54 -27.64
CA GLY A 5 -12.70 14.98 -27.45
C GLY A 5 -12.47 15.50 -26.03
N ILE A 6 -11.97 14.66 -25.12
CA ILE A 6 -11.58 15.04 -23.76
C ILE A 6 -10.06 15.34 -23.74
N PRO A 7 -9.62 16.43 -23.10
CA PRO A 7 -8.20 16.68 -22.86
C PRO A 7 -7.55 15.51 -22.10
N ASN A 8 -6.34 15.11 -22.50
CA ASN A 8 -5.61 14.01 -21.86
C ASN A 8 -5.47 14.19 -20.34
N ASP A 9 -5.26 15.42 -19.87
CA ASP A 9 -5.14 15.73 -18.44
C ASP A 9 -6.43 15.38 -17.68
N ILE A 10 -7.58 15.74 -18.23
CA ILE A 10 -8.90 15.44 -17.63
C ILE A 10 -9.14 13.94 -17.61
N LEU A 11 -8.82 13.25 -18.71
CA LEU A 11 -8.93 11.79 -18.77
C LEU A 11 -8.01 11.12 -17.74
N GLY A 12 -6.77 11.62 -17.60
CA GLY A 12 -5.82 11.17 -16.59
C GLY A 12 -6.35 11.35 -15.17
N ILE A 13 -6.95 12.49 -14.85
CA ILE A 13 -7.60 12.76 -13.55
C ILE A 13 -8.75 11.78 -13.28
N ILE A 14 -9.62 11.53 -14.26
CA ILE A 14 -10.74 10.58 -14.13
C ILE A 14 -10.22 9.17 -13.86
N LEU A 15 -9.18 8.74 -14.60
CA LEU A 15 -8.55 7.45 -14.39
C LEU A 15 -7.89 7.37 -13.01
N ALA A 16 -7.26 8.46 -12.54
CA ALA A 16 -6.69 8.55 -11.19
C ALA A 16 -7.74 8.30 -10.10
N LEU A 17 -8.87 8.99 -10.19
CA LEU A 17 -9.95 8.83 -9.22
C LEU A 17 -10.52 7.41 -9.28
N THR A 18 -10.63 6.84 -10.47
CA THR A 18 -11.06 5.45 -10.68
C THR A 18 -10.09 4.47 -10.02
N THR A 19 -8.78 4.61 -10.28
CA THR A 19 -7.73 3.83 -9.62
C THR A 19 -7.85 3.91 -8.10
N SER A 20 -7.94 5.14 -7.58
CA SER A 20 -8.00 5.40 -6.15
C SER A 20 -9.19 4.70 -5.51
N LEU A 21 -10.37 4.75 -6.14
CA LEU A 21 -11.56 4.02 -5.69
C LEU A 21 -11.37 2.51 -5.77
N LEU A 22 -10.86 1.99 -6.89
CA LEU A 22 -10.65 0.54 -7.08
C LEU A 22 -9.70 -0.04 -6.03
N TRP A 23 -8.55 0.60 -5.80
CA TRP A 23 -7.56 0.17 -4.80
C TRP A 23 -8.06 0.25 -3.37
N ASN A 24 -9.00 1.15 -3.07
CA ASN A 24 -9.58 1.27 -1.74
C ASN A 24 -10.82 0.38 -1.53
N ILE A 25 -11.56 0.04 -2.58
CA ILE A 25 -12.72 -0.88 -2.51
C ILE A 25 -12.25 -2.34 -2.55
N ALA A 26 -11.21 -2.65 -3.32
CA ALA A 26 -10.63 -3.99 -3.43
C ALA A 26 -10.42 -4.69 -2.07
N PRO A 27 -9.72 -4.09 -1.08
CA PRO A 27 -9.51 -4.74 0.21
C PRO A 27 -10.81 -4.91 1.03
N ILE A 28 -11.83 -4.05 0.83
CA ILE A 28 -13.14 -4.23 1.48
C ILE A 28 -13.82 -5.50 0.96
N VAL A 29 -13.87 -5.66 -0.37
CA VAL A 29 -14.49 -6.84 -1.01
C VAL A 29 -13.71 -8.10 -0.67
N GLN A 30 -12.37 -8.04 -0.62
CA GLN A 30 -11.53 -9.15 -0.17
C GLN A 30 -11.83 -9.50 1.29
N LYS A 31 -11.96 -8.51 2.17
CA LYS A 31 -12.24 -8.74 3.58
C LYS A 31 -13.60 -9.41 3.82
N GLU A 32 -14.64 -9.04 3.06
CA GLU A 32 -15.93 -9.74 3.13
C GLU A 32 -15.79 -11.23 2.80
N ALA A 33 -15.02 -11.57 1.77
CA ALA A 33 -14.76 -12.96 1.42
C ALA A 33 -13.97 -13.70 2.51
N LEU A 34 -13.00 -13.01 3.11
CA LEU A 34 -12.14 -13.54 4.16
C LEU A 34 -12.89 -13.80 5.48
N ALA A 35 -13.98 -13.08 5.75
CA ALA A 35 -14.83 -13.30 6.92
C ALA A 35 -15.61 -14.63 6.86
N GLU A 36 -15.83 -15.16 5.66
CA GLU A 36 -16.50 -16.45 5.41
C GLU A 36 -15.51 -17.63 5.30
N MET A 37 -14.23 -17.40 5.62
CA MET A 37 -13.16 -18.39 5.48
C MET A 37 -12.58 -18.79 6.83
N GLU A 38 -12.06 -20.02 6.90
CA GLU A 38 -11.17 -20.42 7.99
C GLU A 38 -9.97 -19.47 8.06
N GLU A 39 -9.46 -19.26 9.27
CA GLU A 39 -8.28 -18.43 9.50
C GLU A 39 -7.09 -18.95 8.69
N ILE A 40 -6.42 -18.02 8.00
CA ILE A 40 -5.25 -18.33 7.19
C ILE A 40 -4.04 -18.45 8.12
N ASP A 41 -3.43 -19.63 8.17
CA ASP A 41 -2.19 -19.85 8.91
C ASP A 41 -0.98 -19.63 8.00
N ALA A 42 0.09 -19.09 8.60
CA ALA A 42 1.36 -18.82 7.98
C ALA A 42 2.09 -20.09 7.46
N LYS A 43 1.66 -21.28 7.89
CA LYS A 43 2.37 -22.56 7.69
C LYS A 43 2.16 -23.24 6.33
N ASN A 44 1.07 -22.95 5.62
CA ASN A 44 0.72 -23.63 4.35
C ASN A 44 0.30 -22.65 3.25
N PRO A 45 1.21 -21.78 2.77
CA PRO A 45 0.87 -20.67 1.89
C PRO A 45 0.17 -21.11 0.60
N LEU A 46 0.66 -22.16 -0.07
CA LEU A 46 0.06 -22.65 -1.32
C LEU A 46 -1.40 -23.13 -1.15
N LYS A 47 -1.69 -23.86 -0.07
CA LYS A 47 -3.04 -24.36 0.21
C LYS A 47 -4.01 -23.20 0.46
N HIS A 48 -3.57 -22.19 1.22
CA HIS A 48 -4.38 -21.01 1.51
C HIS A 48 -4.57 -20.13 0.27
N THR A 49 -3.54 -19.93 -0.55
CA THR A 49 -3.65 -19.22 -1.83
C THR A 49 -4.70 -19.88 -2.73
N ARG A 50 -4.66 -21.22 -2.89
CA ARG A 50 -5.68 -21.92 -3.68
C ARG A 50 -7.09 -21.74 -3.12
N LYS A 51 -7.25 -21.72 -1.78
CA LYS A 51 -8.53 -21.43 -1.13
C LYS A 51 -8.99 -19.97 -1.33
N LEU A 52 -8.08 -19.01 -1.40
CA LEU A 52 -8.42 -17.60 -1.70
C LEU A 52 -8.99 -17.48 -3.11
N PHE A 53 -8.29 -18.05 -4.09
CA PHE A 53 -8.71 -18.01 -5.49
C PHE A 53 -9.96 -18.86 -5.79
N SER A 54 -10.43 -19.71 -4.86
CA SER A 54 -11.72 -20.38 -4.99
C SER A 54 -12.91 -19.54 -4.51
N LYS A 55 -12.67 -18.40 -3.84
CA LYS A 55 -13.73 -17.50 -3.38
C LYS A 55 -13.96 -16.37 -4.40
N PRO A 56 -15.13 -16.32 -5.07
CA PRO A 56 -15.36 -15.38 -6.17
C PRO A 56 -15.30 -13.91 -5.74
N ARG A 57 -15.74 -13.59 -4.52
CA ARG A 57 -15.63 -12.22 -3.97
C ARG A 57 -14.17 -11.82 -3.74
N TRP A 58 -13.32 -12.73 -3.25
CA TRP A 58 -11.90 -12.42 -3.07
C TRP A 58 -11.23 -12.18 -4.42
N VAL A 59 -11.51 -13.04 -5.41
CA VAL A 59 -11.02 -12.89 -6.79
C VAL A 59 -11.52 -11.59 -7.42
N LEU A 60 -12.77 -11.19 -7.16
CA LEU A 60 -13.31 -9.90 -7.62
C LEU A 60 -12.49 -8.75 -7.04
N GLY A 61 -12.25 -8.73 -5.72
CA GLY A 61 -11.43 -7.68 -5.10
C GLY A 61 -9.99 -7.66 -5.63
N PHE A 62 -9.40 -8.83 -5.87
CA PHE A 62 -8.08 -8.92 -6.53
C PHE A 62 -8.11 -8.38 -7.97
N GLY A 63 -9.16 -8.71 -8.74
CA GLY A 63 -9.37 -8.18 -10.08
C GLY A 63 -9.55 -6.66 -10.09
N LEU A 64 -10.29 -6.10 -9.12
CA LEU A 64 -10.41 -4.64 -8.95
C LEU A 64 -9.04 -4.01 -8.69
N ALA A 65 -8.18 -4.64 -7.88
CA ALA A 65 -6.83 -4.14 -7.64
C ALA A 65 -5.96 -4.14 -8.92
N LEU A 66 -6.05 -5.19 -9.74
CA LEU A 66 -5.34 -5.28 -11.03
C LEU A 66 -5.83 -4.22 -12.03
N ILE A 67 -7.15 -4.05 -12.18
CA ILE A 67 -7.74 -3.01 -13.03
C ILE A 67 -7.34 -1.62 -12.50
N GLY A 68 -7.29 -1.45 -11.18
CA GLY A 68 -6.74 -0.25 -10.53
C GLY A 68 -5.31 0.03 -10.97
N GLY A 69 -4.44 -0.99 -11.00
CA GLY A 69 -3.07 -0.84 -11.48
C GLY A 69 -2.97 -0.44 -12.95
N LEU A 70 -3.80 -1.03 -13.82
CA LEU A 70 -3.84 -0.66 -15.24
C LEU A 70 -4.31 0.79 -15.44
N THR A 71 -5.38 1.18 -14.75
CA THR A 71 -5.88 2.56 -14.80
C THR A 71 -4.87 3.56 -14.24
N TYR A 72 -4.10 3.17 -13.21
CA TYR A 72 -3.02 3.99 -12.65
C TYR A 72 -1.94 4.26 -13.69
N MET A 73 -1.46 3.21 -14.37
CA MET A 73 -0.43 3.34 -15.41
C MET A 73 -0.88 4.24 -16.55
N LEU A 74 -2.14 4.14 -16.97
CA LEU A 74 -2.71 5.03 -17.99
C LEU A 74 -2.83 6.47 -17.47
N ALA A 75 -3.26 6.64 -16.22
CA ALA A 75 -3.42 7.95 -15.61
C ALA A 75 -2.07 8.69 -15.49
N THR A 76 -1.02 8.00 -15.02
CA THR A 76 0.32 8.57 -14.92
C THR A 76 0.94 8.88 -16.27
N ASN A 77 0.65 8.07 -17.30
CA ASN A 77 1.07 8.37 -18.67
C ASN A 77 0.39 9.61 -19.26
N LEU A 78 -0.88 9.85 -18.92
CA LEU A 78 -1.68 10.94 -19.50
C LEU A 78 -1.50 12.29 -18.80
N ALA A 79 -1.46 12.32 -17.46
CA ALA A 79 -1.43 13.55 -16.67
C ALA A 79 -0.15 13.73 -15.82
N GLY A 80 0.76 12.75 -15.85
CA GLY A 80 2.00 12.79 -15.08
C GLY A 80 1.81 12.41 -13.61
N ILE A 81 2.81 11.76 -13.02
CA ILE A 81 2.74 11.21 -11.66
C ILE A 81 2.47 12.29 -10.58
N VAL A 82 2.98 13.51 -10.79
CA VAL A 82 2.84 14.65 -9.88
C VAL A 82 1.37 15.05 -9.68
N VAL A 83 0.55 14.99 -10.73
CA VAL A 83 -0.88 15.32 -10.66
C VAL A 83 -1.67 14.13 -10.08
N ILE A 84 -1.26 12.91 -10.41
CA ILE A 84 -1.98 11.68 -10.06
C ILE A 84 -1.84 11.32 -8.58
N GLN A 85 -0.65 11.45 -7.99
CA GLN A 85 -0.40 11.01 -6.61
C GLN A 85 -1.32 11.67 -5.56
N PRO A 86 -1.56 13.00 -5.57
CA PRO A 86 -2.49 13.62 -4.63
C PRO A 86 -3.91 13.05 -4.72
N LEU A 87 -4.36 12.70 -5.93
CA LEU A 87 -5.69 12.13 -6.18
C LEU A 87 -5.85 10.71 -5.62
N MET A 88 -4.75 9.97 -5.44
CA MET A 88 -4.80 8.62 -4.85
C MET A 88 -5.34 8.60 -3.43
N ASN A 89 -5.27 9.73 -2.71
CA ASN A 89 -5.71 9.82 -1.32
C ASN A 89 -7.22 9.98 -1.17
N VAL A 90 -7.91 10.40 -2.24
CA VAL A 90 -9.39 10.55 -2.23
C VAL A 90 -10.08 9.23 -1.93
N GLY A 91 -9.52 8.12 -2.42
CA GLY A 91 -10.05 6.78 -2.21
C GLY A 91 -10.04 6.33 -0.74
N LEU A 92 -9.21 6.93 0.13
CA LEU A 92 -9.26 6.64 1.56
C LEU A 92 -10.61 7.05 2.17
N ILE A 93 -11.27 8.08 1.64
CA ILE A 93 -12.63 8.47 2.05
C ILE A 93 -13.60 7.34 1.69
N ALA A 94 -13.47 6.77 0.49
CA ALA A 94 -14.28 5.64 0.06
C ALA A 94 -14.01 4.39 0.92
N LEU A 95 -12.73 4.10 1.22
CA LEU A 95 -12.34 3.01 2.11
C LEU A 95 -13.07 3.12 3.46
N VAL A 96 -13.00 4.29 4.10
CA VAL A 96 -13.67 4.56 5.38
C VAL A 96 -15.17 4.37 5.26
N PHE A 97 -15.78 5.00 4.26
CA PHE A 97 -17.23 4.93 4.04
C PHE A 97 -17.71 3.48 3.87
N PHE A 98 -17.05 2.70 3.00
CA PHE A 98 -17.39 1.31 2.77
C PHE A 98 -17.05 0.39 3.94
N SER A 99 -15.99 0.68 4.71
CA SER A 99 -15.69 -0.01 5.96
C SER A 99 -16.83 0.11 6.97
N ILE A 100 -17.37 1.32 7.16
CA ILE A 100 -18.52 1.51 8.06
C ILE A 100 -19.75 0.80 7.51
N ARG A 101 -20.06 1.02 6.23
CA ARG A 101 -21.36 0.63 5.66
C ARG A 101 -21.47 -0.84 5.28
N ARG A 102 -20.39 -1.47 4.80
CA ARG A 102 -20.39 -2.88 4.36
C ARG A 102 -19.85 -3.84 5.41
N LEU A 103 -18.81 -3.43 6.15
CA LEU A 103 -18.19 -4.27 7.17
C LEU A 103 -18.73 -4.02 8.59
N GLY A 104 -19.56 -2.99 8.77
CA GLY A 104 -20.11 -2.63 10.08
C GLY A 104 -19.05 -2.10 11.05
N GLU A 105 -17.90 -1.62 10.54
CA GLU A 105 -16.82 -1.11 11.37
C GLU A 105 -17.24 0.20 12.05
N ARG A 106 -16.96 0.33 13.35
CA ARG A 106 -17.20 1.56 14.10
C ARG A 106 -15.92 2.40 14.13
N LEU A 107 -16.08 3.70 13.90
CA LEU A 107 -14.99 4.67 13.98
C LEU A 107 -15.22 5.60 15.18
N ASP A 108 -14.30 5.51 16.13
CA ASP A 108 -14.14 6.43 17.23
C ASP A 108 -13.47 7.72 16.76
N MET A 109 -13.70 8.82 17.49
CA MET A 109 -13.13 10.13 17.14
C MET A 109 -11.59 10.12 17.01
N PRO A 110 -10.82 9.45 17.90
CA PRO A 110 -9.37 9.33 17.72
C PRO A 110 -8.98 8.63 16.41
N ALA A 111 -9.68 7.57 16.02
CA ALA A 111 -9.42 6.90 14.75
C ALA A 111 -9.79 7.78 13.55
N ALA A 112 -10.89 8.55 13.62
CA ALA A 112 -11.25 9.49 12.57
C ALA A 112 -10.15 10.57 12.39
N ILE A 113 -9.65 11.14 13.49
CA ILE A 113 -8.52 12.09 13.46
C ILE A 113 -7.28 11.42 12.86
N GLY A 114 -6.97 10.18 13.28
CA GLY A 114 -5.84 9.42 12.75
C GLY A 114 -5.92 9.22 11.23
N ILE A 115 -7.10 8.89 10.71
CA ILE A 115 -7.32 8.73 9.26
C ILE A 115 -7.18 10.07 8.53
N VAL A 116 -7.72 11.16 9.07
CA VAL A 116 -7.57 12.50 8.47
C VAL A 116 -6.09 12.86 8.38
N LEU A 117 -5.31 12.63 9.44
CA LEU A 117 -3.86 12.87 9.43
C LEU A 117 -3.15 12.00 8.38
N MET A 118 -3.57 10.73 8.20
CA MET A 118 -3.02 9.85 7.17
C MET A 118 -3.36 10.29 5.75
N ILE A 119 -4.56 10.84 5.52
CA ILE A 119 -4.93 11.42 4.22
C ILE A 119 -4.06 12.64 3.90
N LEU A 120 -3.73 13.46 4.91
CA LEU A 120 -2.91 14.66 4.75
C LEU A 120 -1.41 14.36 4.58
N THR A 121 -0.93 13.24 5.11
CA THR A 121 0.48 12.82 5.07
C THR A 121 1.07 12.83 3.64
N PRO A 122 0.51 12.14 2.65
CA PRO A 122 1.00 12.16 1.26
C PRO A 122 0.89 13.55 0.61
N VAL A 123 -0.11 14.36 0.99
CA VAL A 123 -0.22 15.75 0.51
C VAL A 123 0.97 16.58 0.98
N PHE A 124 1.31 16.50 2.27
CA PHE A 124 2.47 17.20 2.81
C PHE A 124 3.81 16.65 2.28
N ILE A 125 3.93 15.33 2.08
CA ILE A 125 5.12 14.75 1.45
C ILE A 125 5.29 15.23 0.01
N ALA A 126 4.20 15.34 -0.76
CA ALA A 126 4.24 15.88 -2.12
C ALA A 126 4.74 17.34 -2.11
N PHE A 127 4.27 18.17 -1.18
CA PHE A 127 4.81 19.53 -0.98
C PHE A 127 6.24 19.56 -0.43
N GLY A 128 6.70 18.46 0.17
CA GLY A 128 8.11 18.23 0.52
C GLY A 128 9.02 18.11 -0.71
N GLY A 129 8.44 17.88 -1.89
CA GLY A 129 9.14 17.87 -3.17
C GLY A 129 10.26 16.84 -3.22
N VAL A 130 9.91 15.57 -2.98
CA VAL A 130 10.81 14.42 -3.18
C VAL A 130 11.06 14.27 -4.68
N THR A 131 12.33 14.32 -5.09
CA THR A 131 12.70 14.25 -6.52
C THR A 131 12.39 12.87 -7.12
N GLU A 132 12.11 12.81 -8.42
CA GLU A 132 11.95 11.54 -9.13
C GLU A 132 13.27 10.74 -9.15
N PRO A 133 13.21 9.40 -9.15
CA PRO A 133 14.40 8.57 -9.22
C PRO A 133 14.96 8.63 -10.66
N THR A 134 16.11 9.26 -10.85
CA THR A 134 16.72 9.44 -12.18
C THR A 134 17.75 8.37 -12.52
N MET A 135 18.32 7.70 -11.51
CA MET A 135 19.37 6.71 -11.70
C MET A 135 19.40 5.73 -10.53
N PHE A 136 19.71 4.46 -10.84
CA PHE A 136 20.09 3.48 -9.83
C PHE A 136 21.53 3.78 -9.39
N THR A 137 21.73 4.18 -8.14
CA THR A 137 23.04 4.70 -7.71
C THR A 137 23.98 3.56 -7.34
N GLU A 138 23.55 2.62 -6.48
CA GLU A 138 24.41 1.53 -6.00
C GLU A 138 23.66 0.24 -5.63
N PHE A 139 24.20 -0.92 -6.04
CA PHE A 139 23.73 -2.25 -5.62
C PHE A 139 23.79 -2.45 -4.09
N THR A 140 24.75 -1.82 -3.42
CA THR A 140 24.87 -1.88 -1.96
C THR A 140 23.66 -1.26 -1.28
N GLY A 141 23.14 -0.15 -1.81
CA GLY A 141 21.96 0.54 -1.26
C GLY A 141 20.73 -0.36 -1.25
N ILE A 142 20.43 -1.05 -2.35
CA ILE A 142 19.26 -1.94 -2.42
C ILE A 142 19.43 -3.19 -1.56
N LEU A 143 20.65 -3.73 -1.43
CA LEU A 143 20.92 -4.87 -0.56
C LEU A 143 20.74 -4.51 0.91
N LEU A 144 21.29 -3.37 1.35
CA LEU A 144 21.14 -2.89 2.72
C LEU A 144 19.68 -2.58 3.04
N TYR A 145 19.00 -1.81 2.18
CA TYR A 145 17.58 -1.52 2.33
C TYR A 145 16.74 -2.80 2.41
N SER A 146 16.96 -3.75 1.49
CA SER A 146 16.22 -5.02 1.48
C SER A 146 16.49 -5.85 2.72
N GLY A 147 17.75 -5.93 3.14
CA GLY A 147 18.15 -6.59 4.38
C GLY A 147 17.46 -6.00 5.61
N THR A 148 17.45 -4.67 5.74
CA THR A 148 16.78 -3.97 6.86
C THR A 148 15.28 -4.25 6.88
N MET A 149 14.59 -4.18 5.73
CA MET A 149 13.16 -4.47 5.65
C MET A 149 12.85 -5.92 6.03
N LEU A 150 13.63 -6.88 5.52
CA LEU A 150 13.45 -8.31 5.81
C LEU A 150 13.74 -8.65 7.28
N VAL A 151 14.76 -8.04 7.88
CA VAL A 151 15.02 -8.17 9.33
C VAL A 151 13.87 -7.58 10.13
N GLY A 152 13.37 -6.39 9.76
CA GLY A 152 12.20 -5.78 10.39
C GLY A 152 10.96 -6.68 10.32
N ILE A 153 10.69 -7.27 9.16
CA ILE A 153 9.61 -8.27 8.98
C ILE A 153 9.81 -9.46 9.92
N GLY A 154 11.02 -10.04 9.98
CA GLY A 154 11.33 -11.19 10.82
C GLY A 154 11.12 -10.92 12.31
N LEU A 155 11.57 -9.75 12.79
CA LEU A 155 11.37 -9.31 14.18
C LEU A 155 9.89 -9.15 14.52
N MET A 156 9.10 -8.53 13.63
CA MET A 156 7.67 -8.32 13.85
C MET A 156 6.87 -9.62 13.72
N ALA A 157 7.27 -10.53 12.83
CA ALA A 157 6.56 -11.79 12.57
C ALA A 157 6.38 -12.62 13.86
N GLY A 158 7.40 -12.68 14.73
CA GLY A 158 7.32 -13.37 16.02
C GLY A 158 6.27 -12.78 16.98
N GLY A 159 5.99 -11.48 16.88
CA GLY A 159 5.00 -10.78 17.70
C GLY A 159 3.56 -10.87 17.19
N THR A 160 3.34 -11.28 15.94
CA THR A 160 2.00 -11.28 15.30
C THR A 160 0.97 -12.19 15.96
N SER A 161 1.43 -13.16 16.77
CA SER A 161 0.58 -14.04 17.58
C SER A 161 -0.08 -13.29 18.75
N ARG A 162 0.58 -12.24 19.27
CA ARG A 162 0.10 -11.43 20.41
C ARG A 162 -0.50 -10.12 19.94
N ILE A 163 0.11 -9.48 18.94
CA ILE A 163 -0.24 -8.14 18.49
C ILE A 163 -0.64 -8.22 17.01
N ALA A 164 -1.94 -8.34 16.75
CA ALA A 164 -2.48 -8.51 15.40
C ALA A 164 -2.17 -7.35 14.45
N ILE A 165 -2.00 -6.13 14.97
CA ILE A 165 -1.74 -4.94 14.15
C ILE A 165 -0.34 -4.95 13.53
N LEU A 166 0.59 -5.80 14.01
CA LEU A 166 1.92 -5.96 13.41
C LEU A 166 1.88 -6.49 11.98
N TRP A 167 0.76 -7.09 11.54
CA TRP A 167 0.58 -7.42 10.13
C TRP A 167 0.59 -6.18 9.23
N ALA A 168 0.16 -5.02 9.70
CA ALA A 168 0.13 -3.80 8.89
C ALA A 168 1.54 -3.33 8.47
N PRO A 169 2.52 -3.13 9.38
CA PRO A 169 3.90 -2.81 9.00
C PRO A 169 4.60 -3.96 8.27
N ILE A 170 4.32 -5.23 8.57
CA ILE A 170 4.86 -6.37 7.80
C ILE A 170 4.43 -6.29 6.33
N THR A 171 3.14 -6.11 6.07
CA THR A 171 2.61 -5.91 4.72
C THR A 171 3.23 -4.68 4.06
N SER A 172 3.39 -3.60 4.81
CA SER A 172 3.96 -2.34 4.32
C SER A 172 5.39 -2.51 3.82
N PHE A 173 6.22 -3.27 4.54
CA PHE A 173 7.60 -3.51 4.17
C PHE A 173 7.70 -4.38 2.91
N PHE A 174 6.85 -5.39 2.76
CA PHE A 174 6.76 -6.15 1.52
C PHE A 174 6.29 -5.30 0.32
N GLN A 175 5.30 -4.44 0.52
CA GLN A 175 4.86 -3.49 -0.51
C GLN A 175 5.96 -2.48 -0.86
N ALA A 176 6.70 -2.00 0.14
CA ALA A 176 7.80 -1.06 -0.09
C ALA A 176 8.95 -1.72 -0.85
N LEU A 177 9.29 -2.97 -0.53
CA LEU A 177 10.24 -3.77 -1.33
C LEU A 177 9.76 -3.89 -2.77
N ALA A 178 8.51 -4.32 -2.99
CA ALA A 178 7.93 -4.41 -4.33
C ALA A 178 8.02 -3.06 -5.08
N ALA A 179 7.72 -1.94 -4.42
CA ALA A 179 7.83 -0.61 -5.02
C ALA A 179 9.28 -0.24 -5.42
N GLN A 180 10.28 -0.54 -4.59
CA GLN A 180 11.69 -0.30 -4.96
C GLN A 180 12.13 -1.15 -6.15
N PHE A 181 11.76 -2.43 -6.17
CA PHE A 181 12.06 -3.30 -7.32
C PHE A 181 11.27 -2.89 -8.58
N THR A 182 10.08 -2.30 -8.44
CA THR A 182 9.36 -1.68 -9.54
C THR A 182 10.17 -0.52 -10.14
N GLN A 183 10.68 0.39 -9.29
CA GLN A 183 11.48 1.52 -9.75
C GLN A 183 12.75 1.06 -10.46
N TRP A 184 13.47 0.09 -9.88
CA TRP A 184 14.66 -0.48 -10.52
C TRP A 184 14.34 -1.15 -11.85
N PHE A 185 13.29 -1.98 -11.90
CA PHE A 185 12.82 -2.60 -13.15
C PHE A 185 12.54 -1.56 -14.24
N THR A 186 11.81 -0.48 -13.91
CA THR A 186 11.48 0.58 -14.86
C THR A 186 12.72 1.30 -15.38
N LEU A 187 13.68 1.61 -14.51
CA LEU A 187 14.93 2.27 -14.91
C LEU A 187 15.78 1.39 -15.84
N GLU A 188 15.90 0.09 -15.58
CA GLU A 188 16.65 -0.82 -16.45
C GLU A 188 15.95 -1.06 -17.79
N LEU A 189 14.63 -1.24 -17.77
CA LEU A 189 13.89 -1.57 -18.99
C LEU A 189 13.80 -0.39 -19.97
N PHE A 190 13.62 0.83 -19.45
CA PHE A 190 13.38 2.02 -20.26
C PHE A 190 14.57 2.99 -20.28
N GLY A 191 15.59 2.78 -19.45
CA GLY A 191 16.79 3.62 -19.40
C GLY A 191 17.86 3.24 -20.42
N THR A 192 17.76 2.07 -21.06
CA THR A 192 18.70 1.62 -22.09
C THR A 192 18.17 1.87 -23.51
N ALA A 193 19.05 2.18 -24.45
CA ALA A 193 18.68 2.37 -25.86
C ALA A 193 18.25 1.05 -26.54
N ASP A 194 18.78 -0.08 -26.08
CA ASP A 194 18.40 -1.41 -26.55
C ASP A 194 17.44 -2.06 -25.55
N ILE A 195 16.23 -2.38 -26.04
CA ILE A 195 15.16 -2.98 -25.24
C ILE A 195 15.48 -4.43 -24.84
N VAL A 196 16.26 -5.17 -25.65
CA VAL A 196 16.64 -6.55 -25.33
C VAL A 196 17.61 -6.56 -24.16
N GLN A 197 18.62 -5.70 -24.21
CA GLN A 197 19.56 -5.54 -23.10
C GLN A 197 18.86 -5.01 -21.84
N GLY A 198 17.97 -4.03 -22.00
CA GLY A 198 17.16 -3.51 -20.89
C GLY A 198 16.33 -4.60 -20.24
N PHE A 199 15.69 -5.47 -21.02
CA PHE A 199 14.94 -6.61 -20.49
C PHE A 199 15.81 -7.63 -19.75
N ILE A 200 17.01 -7.94 -20.28
CA ILE A 200 17.97 -8.84 -19.62
C ILE A 200 18.38 -8.26 -18.26
N ASN A 201 18.72 -6.97 -18.20
CA ASN A 201 19.10 -6.30 -16.95
C ASN A 201 17.91 -6.22 -15.97
N ALA A 202 16.71 -5.97 -16.49
CA ALA A 202 15.49 -5.84 -15.72
C ALA A 202 14.93 -7.19 -15.23
N PHE A 203 15.51 -8.33 -15.65
CA PHE A 203 15.00 -9.65 -15.30
C PHE A 203 15.01 -9.93 -13.80
N LEU A 204 16.13 -9.65 -13.12
CA LEU A 204 16.24 -9.83 -11.67
C LEU A 204 15.23 -8.96 -10.89
N PRO A 205 15.16 -7.62 -11.09
CA PRO A 205 14.18 -6.80 -10.39
C PRO A 205 12.74 -7.19 -10.75
N LEU A 206 12.45 -7.65 -11.98
CA LEU A 206 11.12 -8.17 -12.35
C LEU A 206 10.72 -9.40 -11.52
N VAL A 207 11.65 -10.35 -11.33
CA VAL A 207 11.39 -11.54 -10.51
C VAL A 207 11.16 -11.16 -9.05
N LEU A 208 12.01 -10.30 -8.49
CA LEU A 208 11.88 -9.85 -7.10
C LEU A 208 10.61 -9.03 -6.87
N LEU A 209 10.25 -8.15 -7.81
CA LEU A 209 8.98 -7.45 -7.85
C LEU A 209 7.81 -8.43 -7.77
N GLY A 210 7.80 -9.46 -8.62
CA GLY A 210 6.75 -10.48 -8.64
C GLY A 210 6.62 -11.22 -7.31
N ILE A 211 7.75 -11.63 -6.72
CA ILE A 211 7.78 -12.32 -5.43
C ILE A 211 7.21 -11.44 -4.32
N PHE A 212 7.72 -10.22 -4.16
CA PHE A 212 7.28 -9.34 -3.07
C PHE A 212 5.85 -8.85 -3.25
N THR A 213 5.42 -8.60 -4.48
CA THR A 213 4.02 -8.26 -4.77
C THR A 213 3.09 -9.41 -4.43
N ALA A 214 3.44 -10.65 -4.81
CA ALA A 214 2.63 -11.82 -4.49
C ALA A 214 2.52 -12.03 -2.97
N ILE A 215 3.63 -11.93 -2.23
CA ILE A 215 3.64 -12.06 -0.77
C ILE A 215 2.79 -10.95 -0.12
N ALA A 216 2.98 -9.70 -0.55
CA ALA A 216 2.23 -8.56 -0.05
C ALA A 216 0.72 -8.73 -0.32
N ALA A 217 0.34 -8.80 -1.60
CA ALA A 217 -1.04 -8.70 -2.06
C ALA A 217 -1.88 -9.94 -1.74
N ILE A 218 -1.29 -11.14 -1.80
CA ILE A 218 -2.04 -12.38 -1.59
C ILE A 218 -2.02 -12.78 -0.13
N TYR A 219 -0.85 -12.72 0.51
CA TYR A 219 -0.67 -13.36 1.80
C TYR A 219 -0.82 -12.42 2.99
N THR A 220 0.07 -11.45 3.09
CA THR A 220 0.15 -10.60 4.29
C THR A 220 -1.06 -9.67 4.39
N VAL A 221 -1.56 -9.13 3.27
CA VAL A 221 -2.83 -8.39 3.22
C VAL A 221 -3.99 -9.26 3.67
N SER A 222 -4.11 -10.50 3.18
CA SER A 222 -5.24 -11.37 3.54
C SER A 222 -5.25 -11.73 5.03
N ILE A 223 -4.09 -12.09 5.60
CA ILE A 223 -3.97 -12.38 7.04
C ILE A 223 -4.24 -11.11 7.85
N GLY A 224 -3.69 -9.98 7.42
CA GLY A 224 -3.87 -8.68 8.05
C GLY A 224 -5.34 -8.24 8.10
N LEU A 225 -6.07 -8.37 6.99
CA LEU A 225 -7.49 -8.03 6.88
C LEU A 225 -8.40 -8.98 7.65
N GLN A 226 -8.04 -10.27 7.79
CA GLN A 226 -8.77 -11.19 8.67
C GLN A 226 -8.69 -10.79 10.14
N ARG A 227 -7.51 -10.31 10.57
CA ARG A 227 -7.24 -10.04 11.98
C ARG A 227 -7.51 -8.59 12.41
N ASN A 228 -7.74 -7.67 11.49
CA ASN A 228 -7.83 -6.24 11.78
C ASN A 228 -8.98 -5.54 11.01
N PRO A 229 -9.59 -4.48 11.56
CA PRO A 229 -10.45 -3.55 10.81
C PRO A 229 -9.76 -3.04 9.54
N ALA A 230 -10.43 -3.11 8.39
CA ALA A 230 -9.85 -2.72 7.10
C ALA A 230 -9.54 -1.22 7.05
N SER A 231 -10.42 -0.41 7.64
CA SER A 231 -10.24 1.04 7.76
C SER A 231 -8.93 1.42 8.45
N ARG A 232 -8.55 0.68 9.50
CA ARG A 232 -7.32 0.94 10.27
C ARG A 232 -6.11 0.28 9.63
N PHE A 233 -6.25 -1.00 9.25
CA PHE A 233 -5.17 -1.79 8.67
C PHE A 233 -4.62 -1.15 7.39
N ASN A 234 -5.48 -0.84 6.42
CA ASN A 234 -5.04 -0.30 5.13
C ASN A 234 -4.46 1.11 5.27
N ALA A 235 -5.01 1.94 6.17
CA ALA A 235 -4.51 3.29 6.39
C ALA A 235 -3.09 3.26 7.00
N ILE A 236 -2.86 2.39 8.00
CA ILE A 236 -1.52 2.14 8.55
C ILE A 236 -0.60 1.57 7.47
N THR A 237 -1.07 0.58 6.70
CA THR A 237 -0.25 -0.05 5.67
C THR A 237 0.21 0.93 4.60
N GLY A 238 -0.69 1.76 4.08
CA GLY A 238 -0.35 2.78 3.09
C GLY A 238 0.65 3.80 3.63
N THR A 239 0.45 4.27 4.86
CA THR A 239 1.32 5.28 5.48
C THR A 239 2.73 4.74 5.75
N VAL A 240 2.83 3.57 6.38
CA VAL A 240 4.12 2.94 6.69
C VAL A 240 4.85 2.53 5.42
N SER A 241 4.12 2.02 4.41
CA SER A 241 4.71 1.67 3.12
C SER A 241 5.28 2.90 2.43
N MET A 242 4.54 4.01 2.41
CA MET A 242 5.02 5.27 1.84
C MET A 242 6.31 5.76 2.50
N PHE A 243 6.40 5.74 3.84
CA PHE A 243 7.64 6.13 4.52
C PHE A 243 8.81 5.22 4.17
N ALA A 244 8.59 3.91 4.11
CA ALA A 244 9.61 2.95 3.68
C ALA A 244 10.02 3.17 2.22
N VAL A 245 9.07 3.47 1.33
CA VAL A 245 9.33 3.77 -0.08
C VAL A 245 10.17 5.02 -0.26
N VAL A 246 9.86 6.11 0.47
CA VAL A 246 10.67 7.33 0.42
C VAL A 246 12.08 7.08 0.96
N LEU A 247 12.21 6.32 2.06
CA LEU A 247 13.51 5.93 2.61
C LEU A 247 14.34 5.13 1.58
N GLY A 248 13.72 4.14 0.91
CA GLY A 248 14.35 3.38 -0.16
C GLY A 248 14.75 4.27 -1.34
N GLY A 249 13.88 5.21 -1.70
CA GLY A 249 14.12 6.26 -2.68
C GLY A 249 15.43 7.03 -2.46
N ILE A 250 15.61 7.51 -1.22
CA ILE A 250 16.81 8.24 -0.80
C ILE A 250 18.05 7.33 -0.81
N MET A 251 17.93 6.11 -0.25
CA MET A 251 19.06 5.19 -0.11
C MET A 251 19.53 4.54 -1.41
N ILE A 252 18.62 4.26 -2.35
CA ILE A 252 18.86 3.45 -3.56
C ILE A 252 18.99 4.32 -4.80
N PHE A 253 18.24 5.41 -4.88
CA PHE A 253 18.15 6.26 -6.08
C PHE A 253 18.66 7.68 -5.84
N GLY A 254 19.15 7.98 -4.62
CA GLY A 254 19.69 9.30 -4.29
C GLY A 254 18.64 10.41 -4.34
N GLN A 255 17.36 10.09 -4.13
CA GLN A 255 16.30 11.11 -4.11
C GLN A 255 16.56 12.17 -3.04
N ILE A 256 16.26 13.41 -3.37
CA ILE A 256 16.49 14.57 -2.50
C ILE A 256 15.15 15.15 -2.07
N ILE A 257 15.07 15.60 -0.82
CA ILE A 257 13.92 16.33 -0.29
C ILE A 257 14.21 17.83 -0.42
N THR A 258 13.40 18.54 -1.20
CA THR A 258 13.61 19.97 -1.45
C THR A 258 13.04 20.85 -0.34
N ASN A 259 11.93 20.45 0.28
CA ASN A 259 11.29 21.20 1.37
C ASN A 259 11.15 20.32 2.63
N ALA A 260 12.17 20.41 3.50
CA ALA A 260 12.23 19.64 4.74
C ALA A 260 11.08 19.95 5.72
N LEU A 261 10.50 21.16 5.69
CA LEU A 261 9.42 21.54 6.59
C LEU A 261 8.13 20.79 6.25
N PHE A 262 7.68 20.84 4.99
CA PHE A 262 6.48 20.11 4.57
C PHE A 262 6.68 18.60 4.70
N TYR A 263 7.87 18.11 4.35
CA TYR A 263 8.21 16.70 4.56
C TYR A 263 8.12 16.30 6.04
N GLY A 264 8.68 17.12 6.94
CA GLY A 264 8.63 16.89 8.38
C GLY A 264 7.20 16.91 8.96
N ILE A 265 6.35 17.83 8.48
CA ILE A 265 4.92 17.87 8.84
C ILE A 265 4.22 16.60 8.36
N GLY A 266 4.48 16.16 7.13
CA GLY A 266 3.94 14.92 6.58
C GLY A 266 4.35 13.69 7.40
N LEU A 267 5.64 13.56 7.71
CA LEU A 267 6.13 12.50 8.59
C LEU A 267 5.44 12.54 9.97
N GLY A 268 5.36 13.73 10.58
CA GLY A 268 4.71 13.94 11.86
C GLY A 268 3.24 13.54 11.84
N SER A 269 2.48 13.97 10.83
CA SER A 269 1.06 13.62 10.69
C SER A 269 0.87 12.12 10.53
N GLY A 270 1.69 11.46 9.71
CA GLY A 270 1.56 10.02 9.49
C GLY A 270 1.94 9.21 10.72
N ILE A 271 3.00 9.57 11.45
CA ILE A 271 3.39 8.91 12.70
C ILE A 271 2.27 9.05 13.75
N ILE A 272 1.76 10.27 13.96
CA ILE A 272 0.66 10.52 14.91
C ILE A 272 -0.58 9.72 14.48
N GLY A 273 -0.91 9.70 13.19
CA GLY A 273 -1.99 8.90 12.64
C GLY A 273 -1.84 7.41 12.94
N VAL A 274 -0.65 6.83 12.71
CA VAL A 274 -0.37 5.41 12.99
C VAL A 274 -0.52 5.11 14.48
N ILE A 275 -0.02 5.98 15.36
CA ILE A 275 -0.12 5.81 16.81
C ILE A 275 -1.58 5.82 17.26
N LEU A 276 -2.38 6.78 16.78
CA LEU A 276 -3.80 6.86 17.09
C LEU A 276 -4.54 5.60 16.63
N LEU A 277 -4.32 5.14 15.40
CA LEU A 277 -5.02 3.96 14.89
C LEU A 277 -4.59 2.65 15.57
N SER A 278 -3.33 2.55 16.01
CA SER A 278 -2.81 1.34 16.66
C SER A 278 -3.29 1.21 18.11
N LYS A 279 -3.27 2.29 18.90
CA LYS A 279 -3.59 2.26 20.35
C LYS A 279 -5.05 1.94 20.64
N TYR A 280 -5.98 2.45 19.82
CA TYR A 280 -7.42 2.32 20.06
C TYR A 280 -8.02 1.02 19.49
N GLN A 281 -7.19 0.09 19.01
CA GLN A 281 -7.62 -1.21 18.49
C GLN A 281 -7.72 -2.29 19.57
N GLU A 282 -6.91 -2.18 20.62
CA GLU A 282 -6.93 -3.11 21.76
C GLU A 282 -8.15 -2.86 22.67
N GLN A 283 -8.60 -1.61 22.81
CA GLN A 283 -9.71 -1.23 23.69
C GLN A 283 -11.09 -1.68 23.19
N GLY A 284 -11.25 -1.97 21.89
CA GLY A 284 -12.50 -2.45 21.31
C GLY A 284 -12.85 -3.90 21.66
N LYS A 285 -11.89 -4.67 22.21
CA LYS A 285 -12.12 -6.04 22.67
C LYS A 285 -12.55 -6.13 24.14
N THR A 286 -12.54 -5.03 24.89
CA THR A 286 -12.89 -4.98 26.32
C THR A 286 -14.16 -4.18 26.60
N SER A 287 -15.20 -4.32 25.78
CA SER A 287 -16.56 -4.08 26.31
C SER A 287 -16.99 -5.36 27.02
N PRO A 288 -17.23 -5.34 28.34
CA PRO A 288 -17.80 -6.47 29.04
C PRO A 288 -19.13 -6.80 28.37
N GLU A 289 -19.30 -8.04 27.91
CA GLU A 289 -20.63 -8.61 27.79
C GLU A 289 -21.29 -8.39 29.15
N ILE A 290 -22.25 -7.47 29.17
CA ILE A 290 -23.23 -7.40 30.23
C ILE A 290 -23.91 -8.76 30.18
N GLU A 291 -23.52 -9.65 31.10
CA GLU A 291 -24.32 -10.77 31.56
C GLU A 291 -25.75 -10.25 31.77
N LYS A 292 -26.60 -10.44 30.78
CA LYS A 292 -28.04 -10.46 31.00
C LYS A 292 -28.40 -11.90 31.31
N LYS A 293 -28.42 -12.16 32.62
CA LYS A 293 -29.34 -13.10 33.26
C LYS A 293 -30.77 -12.80 32.84
#